data_AF-A0A8K0KVG5-F1
#
_entry.id   AF-A0A8K0KVG5-F1
#
_cell.length_a   1.000
_cell.length_b   1.000
_cell.length_c   1.000
_cell.angle_alpha   90.00
_cell.angle_beta   90.00
_cell.angle_gamma   90.00
#
_symmetry.space_group_name_H-M   'P 1'
#
loop_
_entity.id
_entity.type
_entity.pdbx_description
1 polymer ?
#
loop_
_entity_poly.entity_id
_entity_poly.type
_entity_poly.pdbx_seq_one_letter_code
_entity_poly.pdbx_strand_id
1 'polypeptide(L)'
;MSKSAGKSKATVQATIYDTPMFAVLYQNSRNAKESHLIAASQYLAKVFKTYGIRFAFVGGWAIRMRGGQRATVDVDVAVDFSSGRVQEALLMQSLIYYPKEIGYGLCIKIFIRVGQSQNAQVVEVDIIKSDQSIQMFGSHVLIISVPRGDAVPLVRLNFQFEAKLGAFFDRGGENDYTDIMWMVTQHQSGRHQITVKPRAENLTYRYRFYQTFYQRIMAQCQHDPKLLQQAQQQTQ
;
A
#
# COMPACT_ATOMS: atom_id res chain seq x y z
N MET A 1 -33.00 -18.22 -40.56
CA MET A 1 -33.14 -18.35 -39.09
C MET A 1 -31.76 -18.22 -38.45
N SER A 2 -31.41 -17.04 -37.96
CA SER A 2 -30.15 -16.78 -37.27
C SER A 2 -30.32 -17.07 -35.77
N LYS A 3 -29.60 -18.07 -35.25
CA LYS A 3 -29.59 -18.40 -33.82
C LYS A 3 -28.76 -17.36 -33.07
N SER A 4 -29.44 -16.55 -32.25
CA SER A 4 -28.76 -15.68 -31.29
C SER A 4 -28.09 -16.55 -30.22
N ALA A 5 -26.76 -16.54 -30.17
CA ALA A 5 -26.01 -17.16 -29.08
C ALA A 5 -26.24 -16.32 -27.80
N GLY A 6 -26.95 -16.91 -26.84
CA GLY A 6 -27.15 -16.29 -25.53
C GLY A 6 -25.79 -16.12 -24.83
N LYS A 7 -25.41 -14.86 -24.56
CA LYS A 7 -24.30 -14.56 -23.65
C LYS A 7 -24.67 -15.10 -22.26
N SER A 8 -24.01 -16.18 -21.84
CA SER A 8 -24.01 -16.64 -20.46
C SER A 8 -23.62 -15.46 -19.56
N LYS A 9 -24.51 -15.03 -18.65
CA LYS A 9 -24.17 -14.03 -17.64
C LYS A 9 -23.19 -14.68 -16.68
N ALA A 10 -21.98 -14.14 -16.59
CA ALA A 10 -21.01 -14.55 -15.59
C ALA A 10 -21.63 -14.40 -14.18
N THR A 11 -21.63 -15.49 -13.41
CA THR A 11 -22.17 -15.50 -12.05
C THR A 11 -21.14 -14.90 -11.10
N VAL A 12 -21.53 -13.86 -10.35
CA VAL A 12 -20.74 -13.26 -9.27
C VAL A 12 -20.37 -14.35 -8.24
N GLN A 13 -19.08 -14.47 -7.92
CA GLN A 13 -18.57 -15.43 -6.94
C GLN A 13 -18.15 -14.78 -5.62
N ALA A 14 -17.82 -13.48 -5.65
CA ALA A 14 -17.46 -12.73 -4.45
C ALA A 14 -18.63 -12.64 -3.47
N THR A 15 -18.32 -12.65 -2.17
CA THR A 15 -19.31 -12.39 -1.12
C THR A 15 -19.53 -10.90 -1.03
N ILE A 16 -20.76 -10.42 -1.22
CA ILE A 16 -21.08 -9.01 -1.10
C ILE A 16 -21.35 -8.67 0.36
N TYR A 17 -20.64 -7.67 0.92
CA TYR A 17 -20.80 -7.25 2.31
C TYR A 17 -21.49 -5.88 2.43
N ASP A 18 -22.22 -5.70 3.53
CA ASP A 18 -22.85 -4.45 3.94
C ASP A 18 -22.17 -3.86 5.19
N THR A 19 -22.72 -2.77 5.74
CA THR A 19 -22.12 -2.05 6.88
C THR A 19 -21.96 -2.92 8.14
N PRO A 20 -22.95 -3.74 8.58
CA PRO A 20 -22.75 -4.66 9.69
C PRO A 20 -21.62 -5.67 9.44
N MET A 21 -21.58 -6.30 8.26
CA MET A 21 -20.54 -7.28 7.94
C MET A 21 -19.16 -6.63 7.83
N PHE A 22 -19.09 -5.38 7.34
CA PHE A 22 -17.85 -4.60 7.30
C PHE A 22 -17.17 -4.52 8.66
N ALA A 23 -17.91 -4.19 9.73
CA ALA A 23 -17.34 -4.08 11.07
C ALA A 23 -16.71 -5.41 11.54
N VAL A 24 -17.36 -6.54 11.24
CA VAL A 24 -16.84 -7.88 11.56
C VAL A 24 -15.58 -8.19 10.76
N LEU A 25 -15.58 -7.92 9.44
CA LEU A 25 -14.43 -8.15 8.57
C LEU A 25 -13.24 -7.27 8.97
N TYR A 26 -13.49 -6.01 9.27
CA TYR A 26 -12.48 -5.04 9.72
C TYR A 26 -11.86 -5.45 11.05
N GLN A 27 -12.65 -5.83 12.06
CA GLN A 27 -12.08 -6.30 13.33
C GLN A 27 -11.24 -7.56 13.16
N ASN A 28 -11.71 -8.49 12.32
CA ASN A 28 -10.93 -9.69 12.01
C ASN A 28 -9.62 -9.36 11.29
N SER A 29 -9.63 -8.41 10.34
CA SER A 29 -8.44 -8.06 9.56
C SER A 29 -7.26 -7.56 10.41
N ARG A 30 -7.55 -6.96 11.58
CA ARG A 30 -6.52 -6.47 12.51
C ARG A 30 -5.59 -7.57 13.05
N ASN A 31 -6.00 -8.84 12.97
CA ASN A 31 -5.20 -9.99 13.38
C ASN A 31 -4.32 -10.56 12.26
N ALA A 32 -4.32 -9.93 11.06
CA ALA A 32 -3.50 -10.36 9.95
C ALA A 32 -2.00 -10.28 10.30
N LYS A 33 -1.32 -11.40 10.08
CA LYS A 33 0.13 -11.55 10.21
C LYS A 33 0.76 -11.34 8.85
N GLU A 34 2.07 -11.09 8.83
CA GLU A 34 2.83 -10.91 7.59
C GLU A 34 2.63 -12.07 6.58
N SER A 35 2.58 -13.32 7.04
CA SER A 35 2.29 -14.47 6.19
C SER A 35 0.92 -14.39 5.49
N HIS A 36 -0.07 -13.80 6.16
CA HIS A 36 -1.41 -13.57 5.59
C HIS A 36 -1.37 -12.46 4.53
N LEU A 37 -0.63 -11.39 4.78
CA LEU A 37 -0.44 -10.29 3.81
C LEU A 37 0.30 -10.76 2.56
N ILE A 38 1.31 -11.62 2.71
CA ILE A 38 2.00 -12.27 1.57
C ILE A 38 1.01 -13.07 0.74
N ALA A 39 0.21 -13.93 1.38
CA ALA A 39 -0.78 -14.76 0.68
C ALA A 39 -1.83 -13.92 -0.06
N ALA A 40 -2.35 -12.86 0.58
CA ALA A 40 -3.33 -11.96 -0.03
C ALA A 40 -2.74 -11.21 -1.23
N SER A 41 -1.49 -10.75 -1.11
CA SER A 41 -0.78 -10.05 -2.18
C SER A 41 -0.50 -10.96 -3.38
N GLN A 42 -0.06 -12.19 -3.14
CA GLN A 42 0.15 -13.18 -4.20
C GLN A 42 -1.15 -13.52 -4.91
N TYR A 43 -2.23 -13.69 -4.15
CA TYR A 43 -3.55 -13.95 -4.69
C TYR A 43 -4.02 -12.82 -5.60
N LEU A 44 -3.97 -11.56 -5.13
CA LEU A 44 -4.32 -10.40 -5.94
C LEU A 44 -3.44 -10.25 -7.17
N ALA A 45 -2.13 -10.46 -7.02
CA ALA A 45 -1.21 -10.40 -8.13
C ALA A 45 -1.59 -11.41 -9.23
N LYS A 46 -1.98 -12.63 -8.84
CA LYS A 46 -2.48 -13.64 -9.79
C LYS A 46 -3.78 -13.20 -10.45
N VAL A 47 -4.74 -12.66 -9.69
CA VAL A 47 -6.02 -12.17 -10.22
C VAL A 47 -5.78 -11.07 -11.25
N PHE A 48 -5.01 -10.03 -10.90
CA PHE A 48 -4.75 -8.92 -11.81
C PHE A 48 -3.95 -9.33 -13.04
N LYS A 49 -2.92 -10.18 -12.90
CA LYS A 49 -2.20 -10.74 -14.06
C LYS A 49 -3.14 -11.51 -15.00
N THR A 50 -4.04 -12.34 -14.45
CA THR A 50 -4.99 -13.13 -15.24
C THR A 50 -5.93 -12.26 -16.06
N TYR A 51 -6.38 -11.12 -15.52
CA TYR A 51 -7.29 -10.20 -16.20
C TYR A 51 -6.56 -9.12 -17.03
N GLY A 52 -5.22 -9.14 -17.08
CA GLY A 52 -4.42 -8.13 -17.77
C GLY A 52 -4.48 -6.75 -17.12
N ILE A 53 -4.73 -6.69 -15.81
CA ILE A 53 -4.84 -5.46 -15.04
C ILE A 53 -3.46 -5.04 -14.55
N ARG A 54 -3.05 -3.80 -14.85
CA ARG A 54 -1.81 -3.23 -14.32
C ARG A 54 -2.01 -2.82 -12.87
N PHE A 55 -1.05 -3.17 -12.02
CA PHE A 55 -1.12 -2.89 -10.59
C PHE A 55 0.28 -2.76 -9.98
N ALA A 56 0.35 -2.15 -8.81
CA ALA A 56 1.56 -2.08 -7.99
C ALA A 56 1.17 -1.91 -6.52
N PHE A 57 1.80 -2.67 -5.63
CA PHE A 57 1.60 -2.49 -4.20
C PHE A 57 2.25 -1.18 -3.72
N VAL A 58 1.55 -0.52 -2.80
CA VAL A 58 1.94 0.78 -2.23
C VAL A 58 1.84 0.75 -0.70
N GLY A 59 1.91 1.92 -0.06
CA GLY A 59 1.62 2.07 1.37
C GLY A 59 2.55 1.30 2.31
N GLY A 60 2.07 0.98 3.51
CA GLY A 60 2.89 0.35 4.55
C GLY A 60 3.46 -1.00 4.13
N TRP A 61 2.63 -1.77 3.44
CA TRP A 61 3.01 -3.10 2.95
C TRP A 61 4.16 -3.07 1.95
N ALA A 62 4.15 -2.12 1.00
CA ALA A 62 5.26 -1.98 0.07
C ALA A 62 6.58 -1.59 0.76
N ILE A 63 6.54 -0.81 1.85
CA ILE A 63 7.73 -0.52 2.66
C ILE A 63 8.19 -1.76 3.42
N ARG A 64 7.25 -2.51 4.01
CA ARG A 64 7.55 -3.76 4.72
C ARG A 64 8.26 -4.77 3.82
N MET A 65 7.79 -4.96 2.58
CA MET A 65 8.43 -5.85 1.59
C MET A 65 9.85 -5.43 1.19
N ARG A 66 10.29 -4.20 1.50
CA ARG A 66 11.66 -3.73 1.29
C ARG A 66 12.54 -3.79 2.53
N GLY A 67 12.04 -4.37 3.62
CA GLY A 67 12.77 -4.45 4.89
C GLY A 67 12.46 -3.30 5.85
N GLY A 68 11.40 -2.53 5.62
CA GLY A 68 10.84 -1.65 6.65
C GLY A 68 10.43 -2.43 7.89
N GLN A 69 10.68 -1.89 9.08
CA GLN A 69 10.43 -2.60 10.36
C GLN A 69 9.02 -2.38 10.92
N ARG A 70 8.31 -1.36 10.41
CA ARG A 70 6.97 -1.04 10.89
C ARG A 70 5.98 -2.15 10.53
N ALA A 71 5.21 -2.60 11.52
CA ALA A 71 4.11 -3.52 11.30
C ALA A 71 2.99 -2.85 10.47
N THR A 72 2.34 -3.63 9.63
CA THR A 72 1.15 -3.27 8.86
C THR A 72 0.22 -4.48 8.88
N VAL A 73 -1.08 -4.27 8.73
CA VAL A 73 -2.08 -5.36 8.84
C VAL A 73 -3.01 -5.40 7.63
N ASP A 74 -2.68 -4.62 6.62
CA ASP A 74 -3.45 -4.30 5.44
C ASP A 74 -2.52 -4.25 4.23
N VAL A 75 -3.12 -4.40 3.04
CA VAL A 75 -2.41 -4.34 1.75
C VAL A 75 -2.98 -3.20 0.92
N ASP A 76 -2.16 -2.21 0.60
CA ASP A 76 -2.52 -1.17 -0.35
C ASP A 76 -2.05 -1.55 -1.76
N VAL A 77 -2.93 -1.44 -2.76
CA VAL A 77 -2.59 -1.68 -4.16
C VAL A 77 -3.17 -0.60 -5.06
N ALA A 78 -2.29 0.07 -5.80
CA ALA A 78 -2.70 0.97 -6.87
C ALA A 78 -3.01 0.14 -8.11
N VAL A 79 -4.17 0.38 -8.72
CA VAL A 79 -4.67 -0.39 -9.87
C VAL A 79 -5.07 0.55 -11.00
N ASP A 80 -4.79 0.13 -12.23
CA ASP A 80 -5.26 0.78 -13.44
C ASP A 80 -6.72 0.42 -13.74
N PHE A 81 -7.62 1.38 -13.51
CA PHE A 81 -9.06 1.22 -13.77
C PHE A 81 -9.46 1.49 -15.21
N SER A 82 -8.55 1.92 -16.10
CA SER A 82 -8.88 2.29 -17.48
C SER A 82 -9.49 1.15 -18.29
N SER A 83 -9.15 -0.10 -17.95
CA SER A 83 -9.71 -1.30 -18.60
C SER A 83 -11.19 -1.55 -18.29
N GLY A 84 -11.74 -0.96 -17.22
CA GLY A 84 -13.07 -1.29 -16.70
C GLY A 84 -13.19 -2.71 -16.13
N ARG A 85 -12.11 -3.49 -16.10
CA ARG A 85 -12.12 -4.92 -15.72
C ARG A 85 -11.89 -5.17 -14.23
N VAL A 86 -11.53 -4.15 -13.45
CA VAL A 86 -11.17 -4.33 -12.04
C VAL A 86 -12.33 -4.90 -11.24
N GLN A 87 -13.52 -4.32 -11.40
CA GLN A 87 -14.71 -4.81 -10.70
C GLN A 87 -15.08 -6.23 -11.14
N GLU A 88 -15.06 -6.52 -12.44
CA GLU A 88 -15.30 -7.87 -12.97
C GLU A 88 -14.31 -8.88 -12.38
N ALA A 89 -13.01 -8.57 -12.42
CA ALA A 89 -11.96 -9.44 -11.93
C ALA A 89 -12.14 -9.78 -10.45
N LEU A 90 -12.53 -8.79 -9.63
CA LEU A 90 -12.75 -8.96 -8.20
C LEU A 90 -14.07 -9.69 -7.89
N LEU A 91 -15.16 -9.38 -8.58
CA LEU A 91 -16.46 -10.03 -8.37
C LEU A 91 -16.47 -11.50 -8.78
N MET A 92 -15.56 -11.92 -9.66
CA MET A 92 -15.40 -13.31 -10.09
C MET A 92 -14.57 -14.17 -9.11
N GLN A 93 -14.22 -13.65 -7.93
CA GLN A 93 -13.38 -14.33 -6.95
C GLN A 93 -14.15 -14.78 -5.70
N SER A 94 -14.20 -16.09 -5.43
CA SER A 94 -14.87 -16.66 -4.24
C SER A 94 -14.17 -16.39 -2.91
N LEU A 95 -12.93 -15.91 -2.92
CA LEU A 95 -12.17 -15.55 -1.71
C LEU A 95 -12.28 -14.06 -1.34
N ILE A 96 -12.96 -13.27 -2.16
CA ILE A 96 -13.09 -11.83 -1.97
C ILE A 96 -14.44 -11.49 -1.33
N TYR A 97 -14.40 -10.65 -0.30
CA TYR A 97 -15.54 -9.89 0.18
C TYR A 97 -15.51 -8.52 -0.48
N TYR A 98 -16.54 -8.21 -1.26
CA TYR A 98 -16.66 -7.00 -2.05
C TYR A 98 -17.77 -6.10 -1.47
N PRO A 99 -17.59 -4.78 -1.37
CA PRO A 99 -18.60 -3.91 -0.78
C PRO A 99 -19.85 -3.87 -1.66
N LYS A 100 -21.03 -3.88 -1.02
CA LYS A 100 -22.33 -3.69 -1.70
C LYS A 100 -22.39 -2.35 -2.43
N GLU A 101 -21.84 -1.32 -1.81
CA GLU A 101 -21.81 0.04 -2.33
C GLU A 101 -20.37 0.54 -2.37
N ILE A 102 -19.94 0.99 -3.54
CA ILE A 102 -18.66 1.68 -3.71
C ILE A 102 -18.97 3.16 -3.51
N GLY A 103 -18.48 3.75 -2.43
CA GLY A 103 -18.62 5.19 -2.21
C GLY A 103 -17.97 6.02 -3.32
N TYR A 104 -18.26 7.32 -3.35
CA TYR A 104 -17.57 8.28 -4.22
C TYR A 104 -16.13 8.48 -3.72
N GLY A 105 -15.22 7.60 -4.11
CA GLY A 105 -13.84 7.62 -3.65
C GLY A 105 -12.86 7.02 -4.64
N LEU A 106 -11.59 7.36 -4.44
CA LEU A 106 -10.46 6.78 -5.18
C LEU A 106 -9.99 5.44 -4.59
N CYS A 107 -10.73 4.86 -3.64
CA CYS A 107 -10.34 3.62 -2.99
C CYS A 107 -11.55 2.70 -2.83
N ILE A 108 -11.40 1.43 -3.19
CA ILE A 108 -12.33 0.37 -2.89
C ILE A 108 -11.68 -0.50 -1.83
N LYS A 109 -12.27 -0.50 -0.63
CA LYS A 109 -11.86 -1.40 0.43
C LYS A 109 -12.50 -2.77 0.16
N ILE A 110 -11.68 -3.81 0.12
CA ILE A 110 -12.14 -5.19 0.00
C ILE A 110 -11.50 -6.01 1.11
N PHE A 111 -12.00 -7.22 1.31
CA PHE A 111 -11.35 -8.19 2.17
C PHE A 111 -11.07 -9.49 1.44
N ILE A 112 -9.96 -10.13 1.78
CA ILE A 112 -9.55 -11.38 1.15
C ILE A 112 -9.38 -12.44 2.23
N ARG A 113 -10.08 -13.55 2.05
CA ARG A 113 -9.88 -14.73 2.89
C ARG A 113 -8.64 -15.49 2.41
N VAL A 114 -7.67 -15.66 3.29
CA VAL A 114 -6.46 -16.44 3.06
C VAL A 114 -6.34 -17.57 4.09
N GLY A 115 -5.57 -18.61 3.78
CA GLY A 115 -5.46 -19.79 4.64
C GLY A 115 -6.63 -20.78 4.47
N GLN A 116 -6.60 -21.87 5.23
CA GLN A 116 -7.62 -22.93 5.20
C GLN A 116 -8.39 -22.95 6.52
N SER A 117 -9.67 -23.33 6.48
CA SER A 117 -10.65 -23.47 7.57
C SER A 117 -10.21 -22.99 8.97
N GLN A 118 -9.36 -23.75 9.69
CA GLN A 118 -8.97 -23.43 11.07
C GLN A 118 -7.94 -22.29 11.20
N ASN A 119 -7.20 -22.00 10.14
CA ASN A 119 -6.23 -20.91 10.02
C ASN A 119 -6.69 -19.84 9.01
N ALA A 120 -7.98 -19.83 8.67
CA ALA A 120 -8.51 -18.84 7.76
C ALA A 120 -8.42 -17.45 8.40
N GLN A 121 -7.81 -16.52 7.69
CA GLN A 121 -7.68 -15.13 8.11
C GLN A 121 -8.24 -14.22 7.04
N VAL A 122 -8.87 -13.14 7.45
CA VAL A 122 -9.29 -12.07 6.57
C VAL A 122 -8.19 -11.01 6.52
N VAL A 123 -7.84 -10.57 5.32
CA VAL A 123 -6.89 -9.46 5.11
C VAL A 123 -7.64 -8.31 4.46
N GLU A 124 -7.48 -7.12 5.03
CA GLU A 124 -7.98 -5.89 4.45
C GLU A 124 -7.09 -5.43 3.30
N VAL A 125 -7.72 -5.03 2.21
CA VAL A 125 -7.01 -4.52 1.03
C VAL A 125 -7.68 -3.25 0.53
N ASP A 126 -6.86 -2.21 0.36
CA ASP A 126 -7.26 -0.97 -0.27
C ASP A 126 -6.88 -0.98 -1.76
N ILE A 127 -7.90 -1.10 -2.61
CA ILE A 127 -7.76 -0.99 -4.06
C ILE A 127 -7.84 0.48 -4.44
N ILE A 128 -6.69 1.10 -4.65
CA ILE A 128 -6.58 2.52 -4.96
C ILE A 128 -6.71 2.70 -6.47
N LYS A 129 -7.73 3.44 -6.89
CA LYS A 129 -7.95 3.88 -8.26
C LYS A 129 -6.86 4.87 -8.65
N SER A 130 -6.06 4.48 -9.63
CA SER A 130 -5.15 5.38 -10.32
C SER A 130 -5.92 6.03 -11.48
N ASP A 131 -6.41 7.25 -11.28
CA ASP A 131 -7.20 8.02 -12.26
C ASP A 131 -6.35 8.96 -13.13
N GLN A 132 -5.18 9.40 -12.64
CA GLN A 132 -4.23 10.22 -13.42
C GLN A 132 -2.75 9.82 -13.24
N SER A 133 -2.48 8.84 -12.39
CA SER A 133 -1.14 8.28 -12.18
C SER A 133 -0.82 7.14 -13.16
N ILE A 134 -1.32 7.22 -14.40
CA ILE A 134 -1.05 6.31 -15.53
C ILE A 134 0.45 6.28 -15.92
N GLN A 135 1.29 7.13 -15.32
CA GLN A 135 2.76 6.98 -15.36
C GLN A 135 3.31 5.91 -14.36
N MET A 136 2.53 5.47 -13.37
CA MET A 136 2.95 4.54 -12.31
C MET A 136 3.35 3.17 -12.82
N PHE A 137 2.81 2.70 -13.94
CA PHE A 137 3.04 1.32 -14.41
C PHE A 137 4.15 1.18 -15.45
N GLY A 138 4.88 2.26 -15.73
CA GLY A 138 6.10 2.27 -16.55
C GLY A 138 7.37 2.27 -15.70
N SER A 139 8.22 3.30 -15.86
CA SER A 139 9.48 3.50 -15.10
C SER A 139 9.29 3.75 -13.60
N HIS A 140 8.09 3.53 -13.07
CA HIS A 140 7.67 3.89 -11.72
C HIS A 140 7.33 2.64 -10.87
N VAL A 141 7.38 1.45 -11.48
CA VAL A 141 7.31 0.17 -10.78
C VAL A 141 8.71 -0.41 -10.63
N LEU A 142 8.93 -1.08 -9.51
CA LEU A 142 10.03 -2.00 -9.27
C LEU A 142 9.42 -3.38 -9.01
N ILE A 143 9.87 -4.39 -9.74
CA ILE A 143 9.49 -5.78 -9.47
C ILE A 143 10.42 -6.30 -8.38
N ILE A 144 9.85 -6.74 -7.26
CA ILE A 144 10.61 -7.33 -6.15
C ILE A 144 10.15 -8.76 -5.92
N SER A 145 11.11 -9.67 -5.75
CA SER A 145 10.85 -11.03 -5.29
C SER A 145 10.40 -11.00 -3.82
N VAL A 146 9.18 -11.48 -3.54
CA VAL A 146 8.74 -11.68 -2.17
C VAL A 146 9.31 -12.99 -1.63
N PRO A 147 9.72 -13.04 -0.36
CA PRO A 147 10.08 -14.30 0.28
C PRO A 147 8.94 -15.32 0.12
N ARG A 148 9.26 -16.50 -0.44
CA ARG A 148 8.29 -17.60 -0.66
C ARG A 148 7.14 -17.23 -1.60
N GLY A 149 7.42 -16.47 -2.67
CA GLY A 149 6.41 -16.06 -3.64
C GLY A 149 6.92 -15.64 -5.00
N ASP A 150 5.98 -15.45 -5.91
CA ASP A 150 6.23 -14.80 -7.20
C ASP A 150 6.63 -13.34 -7.01
N ALA A 151 7.49 -12.84 -7.89
CA ALA A 151 7.80 -11.42 -7.89
C ALA A 151 6.55 -10.57 -8.13
N VAL A 152 6.43 -9.51 -7.34
CA VAL A 152 5.28 -8.58 -7.36
C VAL A 152 5.73 -7.16 -7.72
N PRO A 153 4.88 -6.42 -8.46
CA PRO A 153 5.14 -5.02 -8.76
C PRO A 153 4.92 -4.16 -7.52
N LEU A 154 5.92 -3.37 -7.16
CA LEU A 154 5.86 -2.36 -6.12
C LEU A 154 6.09 -0.98 -6.71
N VAL A 155 5.43 0.06 -6.18
CA VAL A 155 5.75 1.44 -6.60
C VAL A 155 7.18 1.80 -6.19
N ARG A 156 7.93 2.51 -7.03
CA ARG A 156 9.28 2.98 -6.69
C ARG A 156 9.25 3.91 -5.47
N LEU A 157 10.36 3.87 -4.72
CA LEU A 157 10.48 4.56 -3.44
C LEU A 157 10.31 6.07 -3.54
N ASN A 158 10.66 6.70 -4.66
CA ASN A 158 10.47 8.13 -4.85
C ASN A 158 8.98 8.54 -4.82
N PHE A 159 8.10 7.76 -5.44
CA PHE A 159 6.65 8.04 -5.39
C PHE A 159 6.07 7.70 -4.02
N GLN A 160 6.56 6.63 -3.41
CA GLN A 160 6.17 6.27 -2.05
C GLN A 160 6.56 7.35 -1.04
N PHE A 161 7.74 7.94 -1.21
CA PHE A 161 8.23 9.04 -0.40
C PHE A 161 7.35 10.29 -0.53
N GLU A 162 7.01 10.69 -1.76
CA GLU A 162 6.11 11.83 -2.01
C GLU A 162 4.71 11.60 -1.43
N ALA A 163 4.13 10.41 -1.65
CA ALA A 163 2.82 10.06 -1.09
C ALA A 163 2.82 10.08 0.46
N LYS A 164 3.90 9.59 1.08
CA LYS A 164 4.06 9.59 2.54
C LYS A 164 4.26 10.99 3.11
N LEU A 165 5.01 11.85 2.41
CA LEU A 165 5.16 13.26 2.79
C LEU A 165 3.82 13.99 2.77
N GLY A 166 3.01 13.80 1.72
CA GLY A 166 1.66 14.36 1.65
C GLY A 166 0.77 13.86 2.79
N ALA A 167 0.72 12.54 3.00
CA ALA A 167 -0.06 11.94 4.08
C ALA A 167 0.39 12.45 5.47
N PHE A 168 1.70 12.54 5.72
CA PHE A 168 2.24 13.10 6.96
C PHE A 168 1.88 14.57 7.11
N PHE A 169 1.94 15.36 6.04
CA PHE A 169 1.51 16.75 6.07
C PHE A 169 0.03 16.86 6.45
N ASP A 170 -0.85 16.05 5.86
CA ASP A 170 -2.29 16.17 6.12
C ASP A 170 -2.67 15.75 7.55
N ARG A 171 -2.12 14.63 8.05
CA ARG A 171 -2.58 14.02 9.31
C ARG A 171 -1.55 13.93 10.44
N GLY A 172 -0.27 14.22 10.18
CA GLY A 172 0.80 14.16 11.18
C GLY A 172 1.06 12.77 11.78
N GLY A 173 0.72 11.69 11.06
CA GLY A 173 0.72 10.33 11.61
C GLY A 173 2.12 9.76 11.88
N GLU A 174 2.30 9.12 13.04
CA GLU A 174 3.56 8.46 13.44
C GLU A 174 4.02 7.37 12.46
N ASN A 175 3.07 6.64 11.87
CA ASN A 175 3.38 5.62 10.89
C ASN A 175 3.98 6.22 9.62
N ASP A 176 3.51 7.39 9.19
CA ASP A 176 4.06 8.09 8.03
C ASP A 176 5.44 8.67 8.36
N TYR A 177 5.62 9.24 9.55
CA TYR A 177 6.92 9.69 10.02
C TYR A 177 7.96 8.56 10.01
N THR A 178 7.60 7.40 10.58
CA THR A 178 8.47 6.21 10.64
C THR A 178 8.85 5.72 9.24
N ASP A 179 7.88 5.67 8.34
CA ASP A 179 8.07 5.26 6.95
C ASP A 179 9.00 6.23 6.20
N ILE A 180 8.81 7.54 6.38
CA ILE A 180 9.67 8.59 5.79
C ILE A 180 11.10 8.46 6.32
N MET A 181 11.28 8.32 7.64
CA MET A 181 12.60 8.14 8.25
C MET A 181 13.31 6.88 7.73
N TRP A 182 12.60 5.77 7.60
CA TRP A 182 13.18 4.56 7.02
C TRP A 182 13.64 4.79 5.57
N MET A 183 12.84 5.47 4.74
CA MET A 183 13.22 5.78 3.36
C MET A 183 14.46 6.69 3.29
N VAL A 184 14.55 7.72 4.15
CA VAL A 184 15.73 8.61 4.23
C VAL A 184 16.99 7.83 4.59
N THR A 185 16.92 6.93 5.58
CA THR A 185 18.10 6.12 5.99
C THR A 185 18.53 5.15 4.89
N GLN A 186 17.59 4.52 4.17
CA GLN A 186 17.95 3.68 3.02
C GLN A 186 18.61 4.49 1.91
N HIS A 187 18.18 5.74 1.70
CA HIS A 187 18.82 6.63 0.73
C HIS A 187 20.26 6.99 1.11
N GLN A 188 20.48 7.38 2.37
CA GLN A 188 21.80 7.71 2.90
C GLN A 188 22.77 6.54 2.81
N SER A 189 22.29 5.30 3.03
CA SER A 189 23.11 4.09 2.91
C SER A 189 23.48 3.70 1.47
N GLY A 190 22.98 4.42 0.46
CA GLY A 190 23.20 4.10 -0.97
C GLY A 190 22.41 2.88 -1.47
N ARG A 191 21.68 2.17 -0.60
CA ARG A 191 20.89 0.99 -0.98
C ARG A 191 19.75 1.32 -1.93
N HIS A 192 19.17 2.51 -1.81
CA HIS A 192 18.07 2.97 -2.65
C HIS A 192 18.25 4.42 -3.08
N GLN A 193 18.17 4.72 -4.36
CA GLN A 193 18.15 6.11 -4.83
C GLN A 193 16.73 6.67 -4.74
N ILE A 194 16.57 7.75 -3.98
CA ILE A 194 15.33 8.51 -3.89
C ILE A 194 15.58 9.86 -4.58
N THR A 195 15.19 9.95 -5.85
CA THR A 195 15.20 11.23 -6.57
C THR A 195 13.83 11.89 -6.42
N VAL A 196 13.75 12.92 -5.59
CA VAL A 196 12.50 13.64 -5.36
C VAL A 196 12.50 14.90 -6.22
N LYS A 197 11.54 15.01 -7.14
CA LYS A 197 11.45 16.19 -7.99
C LYS A 197 11.02 17.40 -7.15
N PRO A 198 11.70 18.56 -7.28
CA PRO A 198 11.26 19.76 -6.60
C PRO A 198 9.95 20.24 -7.23
N ARG A 199 8.84 19.98 -6.55
CA ARG A 199 7.54 20.62 -6.79
C ARG A 199 7.27 21.55 -5.61
N ALA A 200 6.56 22.66 -5.82
CA ALA A 200 6.28 23.62 -4.75
C ALA A 200 5.60 22.95 -3.54
N GLU A 201 4.63 22.08 -3.79
CA GLU A 201 3.94 21.27 -2.76
C GLU A 201 4.91 20.37 -1.98
N ASN A 202 5.85 19.72 -2.68
CA ASN A 202 6.87 18.88 -2.06
C ASN A 202 7.79 19.69 -1.14
N LEU A 203 8.05 20.97 -1.42
CA LEU A 203 8.88 21.81 -0.55
C LEU A 203 8.19 22.10 0.77
N THR A 204 6.89 22.43 0.74
CA THR A 204 6.08 22.67 1.95
C THR A 204 6.00 21.40 2.81
N TYR A 205 5.76 20.24 2.20
CA TYR A 205 5.66 18.98 2.93
C TYR A 205 6.98 18.59 3.59
N ARG A 206 8.09 18.75 2.86
CA ARG A 206 9.43 18.52 3.40
C ARG A 206 9.74 19.48 4.54
N TYR A 207 9.44 20.76 4.39
CA TYR A 207 9.69 21.74 5.43
C TYR A 207 8.97 21.37 6.73
N ARG A 208 7.68 21.03 6.65
CA ARG A 208 6.93 20.56 7.83
C ARG A 208 7.55 19.31 8.45
N PHE A 209 7.95 18.33 7.63
CA PHE A 209 8.63 17.14 8.11
C PHE A 209 9.95 17.47 8.83
N TYR A 210 10.79 18.34 8.25
CA TYR A 210 12.05 18.78 8.86
C TYR A 210 11.83 19.52 10.19
N GLN A 211 10.80 20.36 10.29
CA GLN A 211 10.45 21.01 11.55
C GLN A 211 10.12 19.98 12.63
N THR A 212 9.27 18.99 12.34
CA THR A 212 8.96 17.93 13.30
C THR A 212 10.19 17.09 13.66
N PHE A 213 11.01 16.75 12.67
CA PHE A 213 12.26 16.02 12.91
C PHE A 213 13.20 16.79 13.86
N TYR A 214 13.40 18.09 13.60
CA TYR A 214 14.23 18.94 14.45
C TYR A 214 13.67 19.04 15.88
N GLN A 215 12.36 19.25 16.03
CA GLN A 215 11.72 19.29 17.35
C GLN A 215 11.93 18.00 18.14
N ARG A 216 11.85 16.82 17.49
CA ARG A 216 12.08 15.53 18.16
C ARG A 216 13.53 15.35 18.60
N ILE A 217 14.50 15.73 17.75
CA ILE A 217 15.92 15.70 18.13
C ILE A 217 16.18 16.61 19.33
N MET A 218 15.65 17.83 19.30
CA MET A 218 15.86 18.78 20.39
C MET A 218 15.24 18.28 21.69
N ALA A 219 14.05 17.70 21.66
CA ALA A 219 13.44 17.07 22.83
C ALA A 219 14.30 15.89 23.36
N GLN A 220 14.81 15.03 22.47
CA GLN A 220 15.71 13.94 22.87
C GLN A 220 17.00 14.45 23.49
N CYS A 221 17.62 15.49 22.93
CA CYS A 221 18.85 16.08 23.47
C CYS A 221 18.63 16.80 24.81
N GLN A 222 17.43 17.33 25.06
CA GLN A 222 17.07 17.86 26.39
C GLN A 222 17.00 16.74 27.45
N HIS A 223 16.60 15.53 27.05
CA HIS A 223 16.55 14.36 27.93
C HIS A 223 17.88 13.61 28.05
N ASP A 224 18.74 13.69 27.03
CA ASP A 224 20.12 13.16 27.04
C ASP A 224 21.10 14.12 26.35
N PRO A 225 21.75 15.03 27.10
CA PRO A 225 22.66 16.03 26.56
C PRO A 225 23.90 15.44 25.84
N LYS A 226 24.23 14.16 26.07
CA LYS A 226 25.39 13.51 25.43
C LYS A 226 25.16 13.29 23.94
N LEU A 227 23.91 13.18 23.48
CA LEU A 227 23.57 13.05 22.06
C LEU A 227 23.93 14.32 21.27
N LEU A 228 23.78 15.50 21.87
CA LEU A 228 24.12 16.77 21.23
C LEU A 228 25.64 16.90 21.01
N GLN A 229 26.44 16.47 21.99
CA GLN A 229 27.90 16.44 21.88
C GLN A 229 28.39 15.45 20.81
N GLN A 230 27.77 14.27 20.70
CA GLN A 230 28.11 13.29 19.67
C GLN A 230 27.75 13.77 18.26
N ALA A 231 26.60 14.42 18.09
CA ALA A 231 26.19 14.99 16.80
C ALA A 231 27.13 16.11 16.32
N GLN A 232 27.63 16.94 17.24
CA GLN A 232 28.59 18.01 16.95
C GLN A 232 29.99 17.46 16.59
N GLN A 233 30.38 16.30 17.11
CA GLN A 233 31.65 15.65 16.80
C GLN A 233 31.66 14.94 15.43
N GLN A 234 30.49 14.58 14.88
CA GLN A 234 30.37 13.92 13.57
C GLN A 234 30.22 14.91 12.40
N THR A 235 30.11 16.21 12.67
CA THR A 235 29.99 17.28 11.67
C THR A 235 31.29 18.08 11.48
N GLN A 236 32.38 17.69 12.14
CA GLN A 236 33.75 18.16 11.92
C GLN A 236 34.52 17.15 11.08
#